data_AF-A0AAW5UPW1-F1
#
_entry.id   AF-A0AAW5UPW1-F1
#
_cell.length_a   1.000
_cell.length_b   1.000
_cell.length_c   1.000
_cell.angle_alpha   90.00
_cell.angle_beta   90.00
_cell.angle_gamma   90.00
#
_symmetry.space_group_name_H-M   'P 1'
#
loop_
_entity.id
_entity.type
_entity.pdbx_description
1 polymer ?
#
loop_
_entity_poly.entity_id
_entity_poly.type
_entity_poly.pdbx_seq_one_letter_code
_entity_poly.pdbx_strand_id
1 'polypeptide(L)'
;MRKYVYPLLDILAGLPSVIYGVWGSLLIVPWGSKHVAPLFVEFSSGYTVLAGGIVLSVMIIPLLVSLFMEIFDNISTDLREASLSLGATQWQTIKHVVLRKARPGMIAAVVLALSRTLGETIAVLMVCGNLAIVPGSVLDACYSIPPTVWEPRG
;
A
#
# COMPACT_ATOMS: atom_id res chain seq x y z
N MET A 1 -7.36 22.63 -5.27
CA MET A 1 -6.41 21.54 -4.95
C MET A 1 -6.76 20.21 -5.60
N ARG A 2 -8.03 19.74 -5.61
CA ARG A 2 -8.46 18.52 -6.36
C ARG A 2 -7.90 18.44 -7.78
N LYS A 3 -8.01 19.53 -8.56
CA LYS A 3 -7.60 19.58 -9.98
C LYS A 3 -6.12 19.31 -10.26
N TYR A 4 -5.24 19.43 -9.26
CA TYR A 4 -3.80 19.18 -9.40
C TYR A 4 -3.36 17.86 -8.75
N VAL A 5 -3.98 17.50 -7.62
CA VAL A 5 -3.66 16.27 -6.89
C VAL A 5 -4.21 15.04 -7.61
N TYR A 6 -5.41 15.13 -8.23
CA TYR A 6 -6.00 14.00 -8.98
C TYR A 6 -5.14 13.54 -10.16
N PRO A 7 -4.71 14.42 -11.08
CA PRO A 7 -3.87 13.99 -12.19
C PRO A 7 -2.54 13.39 -11.73
N LEU A 8 -1.95 13.92 -10.66
CA LEU A 8 -0.72 13.37 -10.10
C LEU A 8 -0.94 11.95 -9.56
N LEU A 9 -2.03 11.74 -8.82
CA LEU A 9 -2.38 10.42 -8.30
C LEU A 9 -2.73 9.43 -9.43
N ASP A 10 -3.45 9.86 -10.47
CA ASP A 10 -3.76 9.03 -11.63
C ASP A 10 -2.49 8.66 -12.41
N ILE A 11 -1.55 9.59 -12.57
CA ILE A 11 -0.25 9.32 -13.19
C ILE A 11 0.54 8.33 -12.34
N LEU A 12 0.57 8.50 -11.01
CA LEU A 12 1.21 7.53 -10.10
C LEU A 12 0.53 6.15 -10.12
N ALA A 13 -0.80 6.10 -10.15
CA ALA A 13 -1.57 4.86 -10.23
C ALA A 13 -1.45 4.18 -11.60
N GLY A 14 -1.17 4.96 -12.66
CA GLY A 14 -0.93 4.46 -14.01
C GLY A 14 0.48 3.90 -14.23
N LEU A 15 1.41 4.09 -13.29
CA LEU A 15 2.74 3.49 -13.38
C LEU A 15 2.65 1.97 -13.14
N PRO A 16 3.24 1.15 -14.03
CA PRO A 16 3.37 -0.29 -13.80
C PRO A 16 4.00 -0.61 -12.44
N SER A 17 3.47 -1.61 -11.74
CA SER A 17 3.97 -2.07 -10.44
C SER A 17 5.45 -2.47 -10.48
N VAL A 18 5.95 -2.92 -11.64
CA VAL A 18 7.37 -3.22 -11.90
C VAL A 18 8.27 -2.01 -11.61
N ILE A 19 7.86 -0.79 -11.97
CA ILE A 19 8.68 0.42 -11.79
C ILE A 19 8.92 0.68 -10.31
N TYR A 20 7.88 0.50 -9.47
CA TYR A 20 8.00 0.61 -8.02
C TYR A 20 8.88 -0.50 -7.43
N GLY A 21 8.79 -1.72 -7.98
CA GLY A 21 9.68 -2.82 -7.61
C GLY A 21 11.15 -2.53 -7.94
N VAL A 22 11.44 -2.00 -9.14
CA VAL A 22 12.81 -1.68 -9.58
C VAL A 22 13.36 -0.52 -8.75
N TRP A 23 12.54 0.50 -8.52
CA TRP A 23 12.92 1.63 -7.68
C TRP A 23 13.19 1.19 -6.24
N GLY A 24 12.34 0.32 -5.68
CA GLY A 24 12.51 -0.25 -4.36
C GLY A 24 13.78 -1.10 -4.24
N SER A 25 14.08 -1.95 -5.23
CA SER A 25 15.30 -2.76 -5.22
C SER A 25 16.58 -1.94 -5.47
N LEU A 26 16.51 -0.82 -6.19
CA LEU A 26 17.67 0.03 -6.47
C LEU A 26 17.95 1.08 -5.37
N LEU A 27 16.94 1.55 -4.65
CA LEU A 27 17.10 2.57 -3.62
C LEU A 27 16.89 2.03 -2.21
N ILE A 28 15.78 1.33 -1.95
CA ILE A 28 15.40 0.92 -0.58
C ILE A 28 16.24 -0.27 -0.11
N VAL A 29 16.52 -1.26 -0.96
CA VAL A 29 17.37 -2.41 -0.62
C VAL A 29 18.80 -1.99 -0.25
N PRO A 30 19.55 -1.20 -1.06
CA PRO A 30 20.89 -0.76 -0.67
C PRO A 30 20.89 0.28 0.45
N TRP A 31 19.85 1.11 0.58
CA TRP A 31 19.72 2.04 1.70
C TRP A 31 19.46 1.30 3.02
N GLY A 32 18.57 0.30 3.00
CA GLY A 32 18.27 -0.60 4.11
C GLY A 32 19.48 -1.42 4.54
N SER A 33 20.23 -1.96 3.56
CA SER A 33 21.50 -2.64 3.81
C SER A 33 22.55 -1.71 4.45
N LYS A 34 22.63 -0.44 4.04
CA LYS A 34 23.62 0.52 4.59
C LYS A 34 23.25 1.14 5.94
N HIS A 35 21.97 1.34 6.24
CA HIS A 35 21.54 2.07 7.45
C HIS A 35 20.88 1.17 8.50
N VAL A 36 20.25 0.07 8.09
CA VAL A 36 19.44 -0.78 8.96
C VAL A 36 20.16 -2.10 9.30
N ALA A 37 20.88 -2.70 8.35
CA ALA A 37 21.70 -3.89 8.62
C ALA A 37 22.78 -3.68 9.71
N PRO A 38 23.59 -2.59 9.73
CA PRO A 38 24.63 -2.43 10.75
C PRO A 38 24.10 -2.25 12.18
N LEU A 39 22.79 -2.02 12.35
CA LEU A 39 22.14 -1.89 13.66
C LEU A 39 21.57 -3.21 14.19
N PHE A 40 21.43 -4.25 13.36
CA PHE A 40 20.76 -5.49 13.75
C PHE A 40 21.42 -6.81 13.28
N VAL A 41 22.20 -6.86 12.18
CA VAL A 41 22.82 -8.12 11.67
C VAL A 41 24.10 -7.85 10.85
N GLU A 42 25.18 -8.64 11.06
CA GLU A 42 26.49 -8.49 10.37
C GLU A 42 26.46 -8.81 8.86
N PHE A 43 25.50 -9.59 8.36
CA PHE A 43 25.33 -9.88 6.94
C PHE A 43 23.84 -9.92 6.58
N SER A 44 23.40 -8.98 5.74
CA SER A 44 22.09 -9.02 5.10
C SER A 44 22.24 -8.67 3.63
N SER A 45 21.69 -9.50 2.75
CA SER A 45 21.62 -9.25 1.30
C SER A 45 20.83 -7.98 0.93
N GLY A 46 20.21 -7.32 1.91
CA GLY A 46 19.37 -6.13 1.76
C GLY A 46 17.93 -6.45 1.37
N TYR A 47 17.68 -7.65 0.84
CA TYR A 47 16.35 -8.16 0.50
C TYR A 47 15.67 -8.71 1.76
N THR A 48 14.91 -7.86 2.46
CA THR A 48 14.22 -8.22 3.71
C THR A 48 12.70 -8.04 3.58
N VAL A 49 11.91 -8.78 4.37
CA VAL A 49 10.45 -8.60 4.47
C VAL A 49 10.10 -7.14 4.76
N LEU A 50 10.89 -6.48 5.62
CA LEU A 50 10.70 -5.08 5.98
C LEU A 50 10.92 -4.12 4.80
N ALA A 51 11.98 -4.33 4.00
CA ALA A 51 12.19 -3.57 2.77
C ALA A 51 11.05 -3.79 1.76
N GLY A 52 10.61 -5.04 1.59
CA GLY A 52 9.43 -5.39 0.79
C GLY A 52 8.16 -4.70 1.26
N GLY A 53 7.88 -4.72 2.57
CA GLY A 53 6.72 -4.06 3.17
C GLY A 53 6.73 -2.54 3.00
N ILE A 54 7.90 -1.89 3.07
CA ILE A 54 8.04 -0.45 2.84
C ILE A 54 7.70 -0.12 1.38
N VAL A 55 8.29 -0.84 0.41
CA VAL A 55 8.01 -0.60 -1.01
C VAL A 55 6.55 -0.84 -1.34
N LEU A 56 5.97 -1.92 -0.81
CA LEU A 56 4.55 -2.22 -0.99
C LEU A 56 3.65 -1.16 -0.37
N SER A 57 4.03 -0.62 0.78
CA SER A 57 3.29 0.48 1.41
C SER A 57 3.31 1.73 0.54
N VAL A 58 4.45 2.07 -0.07
CA VAL A 58 4.53 3.21 -1.01
C VAL A 58 3.64 2.97 -2.24
N MET A 59 3.61 1.74 -2.76
CA MET A 59 2.81 1.36 -3.92
C MET A 59 1.30 1.35 -3.64
N ILE A 60 0.88 0.92 -2.44
CA ILE A 60 -0.55 0.80 -2.10
C ILE A 60 -1.21 2.17 -1.84
N ILE A 61 -0.44 3.18 -1.42
CA ILE A 61 -0.92 4.53 -1.11
C ILE A 61 -1.77 5.15 -2.24
N PRO A 62 -1.29 5.28 -3.49
CA PRO A 62 -2.07 5.91 -4.56
C PRO A 62 -3.38 5.19 -4.86
N LEU A 63 -3.39 3.85 -4.80
CA LEU A 63 -4.60 3.04 -4.93
C LEU A 63 -5.60 3.34 -3.80
N LEU A 64 -5.11 3.36 -2.56
CA LEU A 64 -5.91 3.56 -1.36
C LEU A 64 -6.54 4.96 -1.34
N VAL A 65 -5.78 5.99 -1.72
CA VAL A 65 -6.27 7.36 -1.83
C VAL A 65 -7.37 7.46 -2.89
N SER A 66 -7.20 6.81 -4.04
CA SER A 66 -8.22 6.81 -5.11
C SER A 66 -9.53 6.19 -4.63
N LEU A 67 -9.48 5.03 -3.97
CA LEU A 67 -10.64 4.37 -3.39
C LEU A 67 -11.33 5.22 -2.31
N PHE A 68 -10.55 5.85 -1.44
CA PHE A 68 -11.10 6.74 -0.40
C PHE A 68 -11.82 7.95 -1.00
N MET A 69 -11.27 8.54 -2.05
CA MET A 69 -11.92 9.66 -2.74
C MET A 69 -13.25 9.24 -3.37
N GLU A 70 -13.33 8.07 -3.99
CA GLU A 70 -14.59 7.52 -4.49
C GLU A 70 -15.62 7.31 -3.37
N ILE A 71 -15.19 6.80 -2.21
CA ILE A 71 -16.06 6.63 -1.04
C ILE A 71 -16.59 7.98 -0.55
N PHE A 72 -15.74 9.01 -0.50
CA PHE A 72 -16.15 10.34 -0.04
C PHE A 72 -17.06 11.06 -1.04
N ASP A 73 -16.81 10.93 -2.35
CA ASP A 73 -17.65 11.52 -3.40
C ASP A 73 -19.01 10.79 -3.49
N ASN A 74 -19.10 9.51 -3.12
CA ASN A 74 -20.38 8.78 -3.03
C ASN A 74 -21.27 9.21 -1.84
N ILE A 75 -20.77 10.01 -0.90
CA ILE A 75 -21.58 10.50 0.22
C ILE A 75 -22.42 11.69 -0.26
N SER A 76 -23.72 11.43 -0.43
CA SER A 76 -24.76 12.42 -0.80
C SER A 76 -24.61 13.75 -0.05
N THR A 77 -24.61 14.85 -0.81
CA THR A 77 -24.61 16.23 -0.30
C THR A 77 -25.78 16.51 0.62
N ASP A 78 -26.93 15.88 0.40
CA ASP A 78 -28.14 16.01 1.24
C ASP A 78 -27.87 15.70 2.72
N LEU A 79 -26.98 14.74 3.02
CA LEU A 79 -26.62 14.41 4.40
C LEU A 79 -25.80 15.51 5.06
N ARG A 80 -25.00 16.25 4.29
CA ARG A 80 -24.25 17.40 4.77
C ARG A 80 -25.17 18.59 4.97
N GLU A 81 -26.11 18.82 4.06
CA GLU A 81 -27.08 19.91 4.16
C GLU A 81 -28.07 19.70 5.31
N ALA A 82 -28.52 18.46 5.53
CA ALA A 82 -29.38 18.10 6.65
C ALA A 82 -28.70 18.34 8.01
N SER A 83 -27.42 17.98 8.16
CA SER A 83 -26.70 18.21 9.43
C SER A 83 -26.42 19.69 9.67
N LEU A 84 -26.10 20.45 8.62
CA LEU A 84 -25.94 21.90 8.71
C LEU A 84 -27.26 22.59 9.12
N SER A 85 -28.39 22.12 8.58
CA SER A 85 -29.74 22.63 8.91
C SER A 85 -30.16 22.33 10.35
N LEU A 86 -29.63 21.26 10.95
CA LEU A 86 -29.78 20.93 12.37
C LEU A 86 -28.90 21.79 13.29
N GLY A 87 -28.19 22.78 12.76
CA GLY A 87 -27.29 23.67 13.52
C GLY A 87 -25.91 23.08 13.79
N ALA A 88 -25.54 21.96 13.16
CA ALA A 88 -24.20 21.40 13.31
C ALA A 88 -23.16 22.22 12.53
N THR A 89 -21.96 22.34 13.09
CA THR A 89 -20.82 22.95 12.40
C THR A 89 -20.30 22.04 11.27
N GLN A 90 -19.57 22.62 10.31
CA GLN A 90 -18.93 21.86 9.22
C GLN A 90 -17.99 20.77 9.76
N TRP A 91 -17.26 21.05 10.85
CA TRP A 91 -16.38 20.06 11.49
C TRP A 91 -17.16 18.90 12.14
N GLN A 92 -18.25 19.20 12.84
CA GLN A 92 -19.11 18.17 13.43
C GLN A 92 -19.74 17.28 12.35
N THR A 93 -20.18 17.90 11.25
CA THR A 93 -20.73 17.20 10.07
C THR A 93 -19.70 16.24 9.48
N ILE A 94 -18.46 16.68 9.25
CA ILE A 94 -17.39 15.84 8.70
C ILE A 94 -17.09 14.66 9.65
N LYS A 95 -16.91 14.93 10.95
CA LYS A 95 -16.49 13.92 11.91
C LYS A 95 -17.58 12.90 12.26
N HIS A 96 -18.84 13.35 12.42
CA HIS A 96 -19.92 12.49 12.93
C HIS A 96 -20.81 11.91 11.83
N VAL A 97 -20.95 12.58 10.69
CA VAL A 97 -21.82 12.12 9.59
C VAL A 97 -20.98 11.49 8.49
N VAL A 98 -20.05 12.27 7.91
CA VAL A 98 -19.26 11.83 6.75
C VAL A 98 -18.33 10.68 7.12
N LEU A 99 -17.52 10.84 8.17
CA LEU A 99 -16.57 9.81 8.59
C LEU A 99 -17.29 8.53 9.07
N ARG A 100 -18.43 8.66 9.76
CA ARG A 100 -19.23 7.50 10.20
C ARG A 100 -19.79 6.72 9.03
N LYS A 101 -20.29 7.41 7.99
CA LYS A 101 -20.82 6.78 6.77
C LYS A 101 -19.70 6.19 5.90
N ALA A 102 -18.52 6.80 5.88
CA ALA A 102 -17.36 6.33 5.14
C ALA A 102 -16.68 5.09 5.74
N ARG A 103 -16.78 4.86 7.07
CA ARG A 103 -16.12 3.73 7.78
C ARG A 103 -16.24 2.35 7.10
N PRO A 104 -17.45 1.84 6.77
CA PRO A 104 -17.56 0.54 6.11
C PRO A 104 -16.87 0.51 4.75
N GLY A 105 -16.96 1.61 3.98
CA GLY A 105 -16.27 1.76 2.71
C GLY A 105 -14.75 1.75 2.87
N MET A 106 -14.22 2.46 3.87
CA MET A 106 -12.77 2.51 4.12
C MET A 106 -12.21 1.12 4.46
N ILE A 107 -12.92 0.33 5.27
CA ILE A 107 -12.51 -1.04 5.61
C ILE A 107 -12.50 -1.91 4.34
N ALA A 108 -13.55 -1.83 3.52
CA ALA A 108 -13.61 -2.56 2.25
C ALA A 108 -12.48 -2.16 1.30
N ALA A 109 -12.18 -0.87 1.18
CA ALA A 109 -11.10 -0.35 0.36
C ALA A 109 -9.72 -0.87 0.82
N VAL A 110 -9.46 -0.91 2.13
CA VAL A 110 -8.21 -1.46 2.67
C VAL A 110 -8.08 -2.95 2.34
N VAL A 111 -9.14 -3.74 2.55
CA VAL A 111 -9.14 -5.17 2.23
C VAL A 111 -8.94 -5.40 0.72
N LEU A 112 -9.64 -4.64 -0.13
CA LEU A 112 -9.51 -4.72 -1.58
C LEU A 112 -8.09 -4.37 -2.04
N ALA A 113 -7.50 -3.31 -1.49
CA ALA A 113 -6.15 -2.89 -1.80
C ALA A 113 -5.15 -3.99 -1.43
N LEU A 114 -5.28 -4.57 -0.23
CA LEU A 114 -4.44 -5.70 0.20
C LEU A 114 -4.56 -6.89 -0.75
N SER A 115 -5.79 -7.33 -1.06
CA SER A 115 -6.03 -8.44 -2.00
C SER A 115 -5.44 -8.17 -3.38
N ARG A 116 -5.54 -6.94 -3.89
CA ARG A 116 -4.95 -6.56 -5.19
C ARG A 116 -3.43 -6.64 -5.15
N THR A 117 -2.79 -6.07 -4.12
CA THR A 117 -1.32 -6.08 -4.01
C THR A 117 -0.75 -7.48 -3.82
N LEU A 118 -1.49 -8.37 -3.15
CA LEU A 118 -1.13 -9.79 -3.07
C LEU A 118 -1.22 -10.50 -4.43
N GLY A 119 -2.15 -10.07 -5.30
CA GLY A 119 -2.29 -10.58 -6.66
C GLY A 119 -1.27 -10.02 -7.67
N GLU A 120 -0.83 -8.76 -7.50
CA GLU A 120 0.20 -8.11 -8.34
C GLU A 120 1.63 -8.52 -7.95
N THR A 121 1.83 -9.84 -7.82
CA THR A 121 3.02 -10.55 -7.29
C THR A 121 4.39 -10.12 -7.83
N ILE A 122 4.45 -9.42 -8.96
CA ILE A 122 5.69 -9.04 -9.65
C ILE A 122 6.53 -8.05 -8.83
N ALA A 123 5.92 -7.03 -8.22
CA ALA A 123 6.66 -6.05 -7.42
C ALA A 123 7.19 -6.66 -6.11
N VAL A 124 6.38 -7.52 -5.48
CA VAL A 124 6.75 -8.25 -4.25
C VAL A 124 7.92 -9.19 -4.50
N LEU A 125 7.85 -9.99 -5.57
CA LEU A 125 8.89 -10.93 -6.01
C LEU A 125 10.25 -10.24 -6.15
N MET A 126 10.26 -9.06 -6.75
CA MET A 126 11.49 -8.36 -7.09
C MET A 126 12.16 -7.68 -5.90
N VAL A 127 11.39 -7.29 -4.87
CA VAL A 127 11.90 -6.60 -3.68
C VAL A 127 12.20 -7.57 -2.53
N CYS A 128 11.48 -8.69 -2.44
CA CYS A 128 11.78 -9.75 -1.47
C CYS A 128 12.90 -10.70 -1.93
N GLY A 129 13.38 -10.57 -3.17
CA GLY A 129 14.57 -11.28 -3.67
C GLY A 129 14.33 -12.73 -4.10
N ASN A 130 13.09 -13.23 -4.02
CA ASN A 130 12.71 -14.60 -4.42
C ASN A 130 13.59 -15.70 -3.79
N LEU A 131 14.11 -15.49 -2.58
CA LEU A 131 14.88 -16.51 -1.86
C LEU A 131 13.91 -17.44 -1.13
N ALA A 132 13.96 -18.75 -1.43
CA ALA A 132 13.07 -19.79 -0.90
C ALA A 132 13.37 -20.11 0.58
N ILE A 133 13.16 -19.12 1.44
CA ILE A 133 13.37 -19.21 2.88
C ILE A 133 12.09 -18.71 3.54
N VAL A 134 11.52 -19.50 4.46
CA VAL A 134 10.42 -19.04 5.31
C VAL A 134 11.05 -18.13 6.37
N PRO A 135 10.79 -16.81 6.35
CA PRO A 135 11.44 -15.90 7.28
C PRO A 135 11.05 -16.24 8.71
N GLY A 136 12.03 -16.48 9.58
CA GLY A 136 11.82 -16.66 11.02
C GLY A 136 11.69 -15.32 11.76
N SER A 137 12.03 -14.21 11.08
CA SER A 137 12.06 -12.86 11.63
C SER A 137 11.79 -11.79 10.56
N VAL A 138 11.36 -10.59 10.96
CA VAL A 138 11.01 -9.46 10.07
C VAL A 138 12.19 -8.97 9.21
N LEU A 139 13.41 -9.37 9.56
CA LEU A 139 14.67 -9.04 8.87
C LEU A 139 15.14 -10.12 7.89
N ASP A 140 14.48 -11.29 7.86
CA ASP A 140 14.80 -12.33 6.89
C ASP A 140 14.23 -12.02 5.50
N ALA A 141 14.78 -12.67 4.48
CA ALA A 141 14.23 -12.68 3.14
C ALA A 141 12.91 -13.47 3.11
N CYS A 142 11.99 -13.07 2.22
CA CYS A 142 10.67 -13.71 2.08
C CYS A 142 10.50 -14.35 0.71
N TYR A 143 9.73 -15.42 0.67
CA TYR A 143 9.34 -16.09 -0.55
C TYR A 143 7.89 -15.77 -0.92
N SER A 144 7.61 -15.62 -2.22
CA SER A 144 6.23 -15.46 -2.71
C SER A 144 5.63 -16.81 -3.07
N ILE A 145 4.32 -17.00 -2.86
CA ILE A 145 3.64 -18.30 -3.04
C ILE A 145 3.61 -18.84 -4.50
N PRO A 146 3.58 -18.02 -5.58
CA PRO A 146 3.50 -18.57 -6.93
C PRO A 146 4.66 -19.51 -7.32
N PRO A 147 5.95 -19.18 -7.07
CA PRO A 147 7.06 -20.03 -7.48
C PRO A 147 7.22 -21.39 -6.80
N THR A 148 6.64 -21.62 -5.60
CA THR A 148 6.70 -22.95 -4.96
C THR A 148 5.76 -23.98 -5.59
N VAL A 149 4.75 -23.53 -6.34
CA VAL A 149 3.75 -24.42 -6.95
C VAL A 149 4.25 -25.00 -8.28
N TRP A 150 5.18 -24.34 -8.97
CA TRP A 150 5.68 -24.77 -10.27
C TRP A 150 7.14 -25.28 -10.27
N GLU A 151 7.83 -25.24 -9.13
CA GLU A 151 9.16 -25.85 -9.01
C GLU A 151 9.05 -27.38 -9.11
N PRO A 152 9.61 -28.04 -10.15
CA PRO A 152 9.64 -29.49 -10.22
C PRO A 152 10.52 -30.01 -9.08
N ARG A 153 9.95 -30.79 -8.16
CA ARG A 153 10.72 -31.55 -7.18
C ARG A 153 11.46 -32.68 -7.91
N GLY A 154 12.64 -32.38 -8.43
CA GLY A 154 13.61 -33.34 -8.97
C GLY A 154 14.68 -33.67 -7.95
#